data_AF-A0A0J5VR75-F1
#
_entry.id   AF-A0A0J5VR75-F1
#
_cell.length_a   1.000
_cell.length_b   1.000
_cell.length_c   1.000
_cell.angle_alpha   90.00
_cell.angle_beta   90.00
_cell.angle_gamma   90.00
#
_symmetry.space_group_name_H-M   'P 1'
#
loop_
_entity.id
_entity.type
_entity.pdbx_description
1 polymer ?
#
loop_
_entity_poly.entity_id
_entity_poly.type
_entity_poly.pdbx_seq_one_letter_code
_entity_poly.pdbx_strand_id
1 'polypeptide(L)' 'MNFQFDLIEDKVEFYEAPTLKELEKKINLQIEHNKAILLSVHHVSHQMHLDENGRTYFSAVVHYKAKK' A
#
# COMPACT_ATOMS: atom_id res chain seq x y z
N MET A 1 28.63 21.18 4.19
CA MET A 1 27.18 20.96 4.23
C MET A 1 26.95 19.48 4.48
N ASN A 2 26.47 19.10 5.67
CA ASN A 2 26.02 17.73 5.92
C ASN A 2 24.53 17.69 5.54
N PHE A 3 24.23 17.15 4.37
CA PHE A 3 22.85 16.83 3.99
C PHE A 3 22.43 15.59 4.77
N GLN A 4 21.78 15.78 5.90
CA GLN A 4 21.11 14.70 6.60
C GLN A 4 19.77 14.48 5.90
N PHE A 5 19.71 13.46 5.06
CA PHE A 5 18.46 13.00 4.47
C PHE A 5 17.74 12.12 5.50
N ASP A 6 16.73 12.68 6.18
CA ASP A 6 15.78 11.88 6.95
C ASP A 6 14.87 11.14 5.96
N LEU A 7 15.34 9.97 5.54
CA LEU A 7 14.61 9.06 4.66
C LEU A 7 13.49 8.37 5.45
N ILE A 8 12.32 8.26 4.83
CA ILE A 8 11.25 7.41 5.37
C ILE A 8 11.72 5.96 5.27
N GLU A 9 11.85 5.29 6.41
CA GLU A 9 12.30 3.89 6.43
C GLU A 9 11.15 2.89 6.30
N ASP A 10 10.02 3.18 6.94
CA ASP A 10 8.84 2.33 6.97
C ASP A 10 7.58 3.16 6.76
N LYS A 11 6.66 2.66 5.94
CA LYS A 11 5.35 3.26 5.67
C LYS A 11 4.31 2.17 5.56
N VAL A 12 3.21 2.29 6.30
CA VAL A 12 2.07 1.37 6.23
C VAL A 12 0.87 2.11 5.67
N GLU A 13 0.24 1.55 4.64
CA GLU A 13 -0.96 2.10 4.03
C GLU A 13 -2.07 1.07 3.96
N PHE A 14 -3.31 1.53 4.18
CA PHE A 14 -4.52 0.73 4.13
C PHE A 14 -5.28 1.08 2.86
N TYR A 15 -5.75 0.06 2.15
CA TYR A 15 -6.52 0.19 0.94
C TYR A 15 -7.80 -0.60 1.05
N GLU A 16 -8.84 -0.10 0.40
CA GLU A 16 -10.09 -0.80 0.22
C GLU A 16 -10.68 -0.53 -1.16
N ALA A 17 -11.43 -1.50 -1.69
CA ALA A 17 -12.18 -1.35 -2.93
C ALA A 17 -13.34 -2.37 -3.02
N PRO A 18 -14.39 -2.07 -3.80
CA PRO A 18 -15.49 -3.01 -4.05
C PRO A 18 -15.07 -4.20 -4.95
N THR A 19 -13.95 -4.10 -5.67
CA THR A 19 -13.41 -5.20 -6.48
C THR A 19 -11.90 -5.36 -6.26
N LEU A 20 -11.41 -6.59 -6.39
CA LEU A 20 -9.98 -6.88 -6.30
C LEU A 20 -9.15 -6.11 -7.35
N LYS A 21 -9.71 -5.93 -8.56
CA LYS A 21 -9.07 -5.18 -9.65
C LYS A 21 -8.86 -3.70 -9.31
N GLU A 22 -9.84 -3.08 -8.66
CA GLU A 22 -9.71 -1.71 -8.20
C GLU A 22 -8.73 -1.59 -7.04
N LEU A 23 -8.71 -2.57 -6.14
CA LEU A 23 -7.75 -2.62 -5.03
C LEU A 23 -6.31 -2.70 -5.58
N GLU A 24 -6.07 -3.61 -6.52
CA GLU A 24 -4.79 -3.77 -7.20
C GLU A 24 -4.35 -2.48 -7.90
N LYS A 25 -5.26 -1.81 -8.63
CA LYS A 25 -4.97 -0.55 -9.30
C LYS A 25 -4.53 0.53 -8.31
N LYS A 26 -5.19 0.65 -7.15
CA LYS A 26 -4.83 1.63 -6.10
C LYS A 26 -3.44 1.35 -5.53
N ILE A 27 -3.16 0.08 -5.21
CA ILE A 27 -1.85 -0.33 -4.67
C ILE A 27 -0.73 -0.08 -5.68
N ASN A 28 -0.94 -0.43 -6.95
CA ASN A 28 0.04 -0.22 -8.02
C ASN A 28 0.34 1.26 -8.26
N LEU A 29 -0.68 2.12 -8.23
CA LEU A 29 -0.47 3.57 -8.33
C LEU A 29 0.41 4.09 -7.18
N GLN A 30 0.15 3.63 -5.96
CA GLN A 30 0.94 4.05 -4.82
C GLN A 30 2.36 3.48 -4.81
N ILE A 31 2.57 2.28 -5.37
CA ILE A 31 3.91 1.73 -5.62
C ILE A 31 4.71 2.69 -6.51
N GLU A 32 4.12 3.21 -7.59
CA GLU A 32 4.81 4.17 -8.47
C GLU A 32 5.18 5.47 -7.74
N HIS A 33 4.28 6.01 -6.90
CA HIS A 33 4.59 7.17 -6.07
C HIS A 33 5.71 6.89 -5.06
N ASN A 34 5.68 5.72 -4.41
CA ASN A 34 6.63 5.35 -3.37
C ASN A 34 8.05 5.12 -3.93
N LYS A 35 8.20 4.79 -5.22
CA LYS A 35 9.52 4.76 -5.89
C LYS A 35 10.23 6.11 -5.86
N ALA A 36 9.50 7.21 -5.97
CA ALA A 36 10.08 8.56 -5.95
C ALA A 36 10.72 8.93 -4.60
N ILE A 37 10.31 8.23 -3.52
CA ILE A 37 10.82 8.40 -2.15
C ILE A 37 11.61 7.17 -1.68
N LEU A 38 12.15 6.39 -2.62
CA LEU A 38 13.02 5.23 -2.35
C LEU A 38 12.39 4.10 -1.52
N LEU A 39 11.06 4.04 -1.46
CA LEU A 39 10.33 2.96 -0.83
C LEU A 39 10.01 1.85 -1.83
N SER A 40 9.88 0.63 -1.32
CA SER A 40 9.51 -0.58 -2.05
C SER A 40 8.55 -1.43 -1.23
N VAL A 41 7.80 -2.33 -1.86
CA VAL A 41 6.88 -3.21 -1.12
C VAL A 41 7.69 -4.21 -0.29
N HIS A 42 7.46 -4.21 1.02
CA HIS A 42 8.01 -5.19 1.94
C HIS A 42 7.03 -6.34 2.17
N HIS A 43 5.76 -6.02 2.39
CA HIS A 43 4.72 -7.01 2.66
C HIS A 43 3.34 -6.50 2.26
N VAL A 44 2.46 -7.41 1.83
CA VAL A 44 1.05 -7.14 1.54
C VAL A 44 0.20 -8.18 2.26
N SER A 45 -0.72 -7.73 3.11
CA SER A 45 -1.78 -8.56 3.69
C SER A 45 -3.12 -8.18 3.10
N HIS A 46 -3.95 -9.14 2.73
CA HIS A 46 -5.26 -8.90 2.12
C HIS A 46 -6.37 -9.61 2.90
N GLN A 47 -7.50 -8.95 3.06
CA GLN A 47 -8.71 -9.50 3.65
C GLN A 47 -9.94 -9.12 2.80
N MET A 48 -10.85 -10.07 2.64
CA MET A 48 -12.17 -9.84 2.06
C MET A 48 -13.25 -10.00 3.13
N HIS A 49 -14.24 -9.11 3.11
CA HIS A 49 -15.43 -9.21 3.95
C HIS A 49 -16.69 -8.99 3.12
N LEU A 50 -17.80 -9.56 3.58
CA LEU A 50 -19.14 -9.33 3.06
C LEU A 50 -19.84 -8.38 4.03
N ASP A 51 -20.46 -7.32 3.51
CA ASP A 51 -21.34 -6.48 4.32
C ASP A 51 -22.70 -7.16 4.58
N GLU A 52 -23.54 -6.54 5.42
CA GLU A 52 -24.88 -7.03 5.74
C GLU A 52 -25.82 -7.09 4.51
N ASN A 53 -25.47 -6.39 3.43
CA ASN A 53 -26.21 -6.36 2.17
C ASN A 53 -25.66 -7.36 1.14
N GLY A 54 -24.68 -8.20 1.51
CA GLY A 54 -24.03 -9.17 0.63
C GLY A 54 -23.03 -8.59 -0.37
N ARG A 55 -22.60 -7.33 -0.19
CA ARG A 55 -21.57 -6.70 -1.02
C ARG A 55 -20.19 -7.11 -0.54
N THR A 56 -19.34 -7.52 -1.49
CA THR A 56 -17.94 -7.85 -1.22
C THR A 56 -17.11 -6.57 -1.11
N TYR A 57 -16.35 -6.47 -0.04
CA TYR A 57 -15.33 -5.46 0.16
C TYR A 57 -13.97 -6.12 0.29
N PHE A 58 -13.02 -5.64 -0.52
CA PHE A 58 -11.64 -6.09 -0.51
C PHE A 58 -10.80 -5.04 0.18
N SER A 59 -9.93 -5.47 1.09
CA SER A 59 -9.05 -4.60 1.87
C SER A 59 -7.64 -5.16 1.87
N ALA A 60 -6.65 -4.26 1.91
CA ALA A 60 -5.26 -4.65 2.03
C ALA A 60 -4.47 -3.68 2.90
N VAL A 61 -3.52 -4.23 3.63
CA VAL A 61 -2.48 -3.50 4.34
C VAL A 61 -1.18 -3.70 3.58
N VAL A 62 -0.57 -2.62 3.10
CA VAL A 62 0.72 -2.67 2.43
C VAL A 62 1.77 -2.00 3.30
N HIS A 63 2.79 -2.76 3.65
CA HIS A 63 3.99 -2.26 4.29
C HIS A 63 5.03 -1.98 3.22
N TYR A 64 5.37 -0.70 3.06
CA TYR A 64 6.49 -0.24 2.25
C TYR A 64 7.71 0.01 3.13
N LYS A 65 8.88 -0.32 2.60
CA LYS A 65 10.16 -0.15 3.28
C LYS A 65 11.20 0.46 2.34
N ALA A 66 12.09 1.27 2.90
CA ALA A 66 13.23 1.80 2.17
C ALA A 66 13.99 0.68 1.46
N LYS A 67 14.35 0.90 0.20
CA LYS A 67 15.23 0.00 -0.54
C LYS A 67 16.57 -0.05 0.16
N LYS A 68 16.94 -1.23 0.66
CA LYS A 68 18.31 -1.52 1.10
C LYS A 68 19.19 -1.85 -0.08
#